data_AF-A0ABD0QFE3-F1
#
_entry.id   AF-A0ABD0QFE3-F1
#
_cell.length_a   1.000
_cell.length_b   1.000
_cell.length_c   1.000
_cell.angle_alpha   90.00
_cell.angle_beta   90.00
_cell.angle_gamma   90.00
#
_symmetry.space_group_name_H-M   'P 1'
#
loop_
_entity.id
_entity.type
_entity.pdbx_description
1 polymer ?
#
loop_
_entity_poly.entity_id
_entity_poly.type
_entity_poly.pdbx_seq_one_letter_code
_entity_poly.pdbx_strand_id
1 'polypeptide(L)' 'NTCSPIAFTCANQRCVPRSWRCDGHNDCFDGSDERDCPTQTPGTCQADQFSCANHHCIPRTWLCDTDNDCGDGSDENNC' A
#
# COMPACT_ATOMS: atom_id res chain seq x y z
N ASN A 1 -22.27 -2.92 18.09
CA ASN A 1 -20.82 -3.19 18.01
C ASN A 1 -20.34 -2.69 16.67
N THR A 2 -20.18 -1.37 16.57
CA THR A 2 -19.81 -0.69 15.33
C THR A 2 -18.70 0.26 15.72
N CYS A 3 -17.54 0.16 15.08
CA CYS A 3 -16.47 1.13 15.27
C CYS A 3 -16.97 2.54 14.96
N SER A 4 -16.20 3.56 15.37
CA SER A 4 -16.49 4.95 15.01
C SER A 4 -16.74 5.10 13.50
N PRO A 5 -17.59 6.05 13.06
CA PRO A 5 -17.88 6.26 11.64
C PRO A 5 -16.64 6.61 10.79
N ILE A 6 -15.57 7.05 11.43
CA ILE A 6 -14.26 7.34 10.82
C ILE A 6 -13.26 6.17 10.90
N ALA A 7 -13.68 5.03 11.44
CA ALA A 7 -12.85 3.85 11.62
C ALA A 7 -13.36 2.68 10.75
N PHE A 8 -12.44 1.92 10.18
CA PHE A 8 -12.70 0.66 9.52
C PHE A 8 -12.77 -0.48 10.56
N THR A 9 -13.72 -1.38 10.37
CA THR A 9 -13.89 -2.56 11.23
C THR A 9 -13.26 -3.77 10.53
N CYS A 10 -12.19 -4.28 11.11
CA CYS A 10 -11.50 -5.49 10.66
C CYS A 10 -12.39 -6.74 10.79
N ALA A 11 -12.07 -7.83 10.09
CA ALA A 11 -12.78 -9.10 10.24
C ALA A 11 -12.64 -9.68 11.66
N ASN A 12 -11.49 -9.46 12.31
CA ASN A 12 -11.26 -9.74 13.73
C ASN A 12 -11.99 -8.79 14.72
N GLN A 13 -12.93 -7.97 14.27
CA GLN A 13 -13.66 -6.99 15.10
C GLN A 13 -12.78 -5.88 15.72
N ARG A 14 -11.53 -5.75 15.25
CA ARG A 14 -10.64 -4.63 15.60
C ARG A 14 -11.09 -3.38 14.84
N CYS A 15 -10.88 -2.22 15.45
CA CYS A 15 -11.10 -0.93 14.80
C CYS A 15 -9.76 -0.32 14.43
N VAL A 16 -9.57 -0.04 13.15
CA VAL A 16 -8.44 0.74 12.65
C VAL A 16 -8.98 2.04 12.02
N PRO A 17 -8.20 3.13 11.99
CA PRO A 17 -8.55 4.32 11.22
C PRO A 17 -8.95 3.96 9.79
N ARG A 18 -9.98 4.63 9.24
CA ARG A 18 -10.42 4.37 7.87
C ARG A 18 -9.35 4.75 6.82
N SER A 19 -8.37 5.57 7.22
CA SER A 19 -7.15 5.87 6.46
C SER A 19 -6.14 4.73 6.40
N TRP A 20 -6.23 3.76 7.32
CA TRP A 20 -5.40 2.55 7.34
C TRP A 20 -6.02 1.40 6.55
N ARG A 21 -7.19 1.64 5.94
CA ARG A 21 -7.76 0.67 5.02
C ARG A 21 -7.10 0.86 3.67
N CYS A 22 -6.44 -0.18 3.16
CA CYS A 22 -5.72 -0.17 1.88
C CYS A 22 -4.48 0.74 1.90
N ASP A 23 -3.80 0.81 3.04
CA ASP A 23 -2.59 1.63 3.21
C ASP A 23 -1.29 0.83 3.00
N GLY A 24 -1.40 -0.46 2.68
CA GLY A 24 -0.28 -1.38 2.48
C GLY A 24 0.26 -1.99 3.78
N HIS A 25 -0.28 -1.63 4.94
CA HIS A 25 0.11 -2.21 6.22
C HIS A 25 -0.99 -3.12 6.76
N ASN A 26 -0.57 -4.22 7.37
CA ASN A 26 -1.51 -5.10 8.06
C ASN A 26 -1.80 -4.56 9.46
N ASP A 27 -2.57 -3.47 9.55
CA ASP A 27 -3.00 -2.91 10.82
C ASP A 27 -4.09 -3.77 11.49
N CYS A 28 -4.89 -4.49 10.72
CA CYS A 28 -5.87 -5.40 11.29
C CYS A 28 -5.25 -6.67 11.90
N PHE A 29 -3.94 -6.90 11.75
CA PHE A 29 -3.19 -8.13 12.04
C PHE A 29 -3.69 -9.39 11.31
N ASP A 30 -4.94 -9.43 10.86
CA ASP A 30 -5.47 -10.43 9.94
C ASP A 30 -5.35 -10.04 8.47
N GLY A 31 -5.01 -8.79 8.14
CA GLY A 31 -4.91 -8.24 6.79
C GLY A 31 -6.26 -7.88 6.16
N SER A 32 -7.33 -7.75 6.95
CA SER A 32 -8.67 -7.44 6.42
C SER A 32 -8.82 -6.02 5.88
N ASP A 33 -8.06 -5.09 6.44
CA ASP A 33 -7.89 -3.71 5.96
C ASP A 33 -7.26 -3.65 4.58
N GLU A 34 -6.35 -4.57 4.30
CA GLU A 34 -5.64 -4.70 3.03
C GLU A 34 -6.31 -5.66 2.03
N ARG A 35 -7.46 -6.25 2.40
CA ARG A 35 -8.25 -7.13 1.54
C ARG A 35 -9.42 -6.36 0.91
N ASP A 36 -9.69 -6.63 -0.36
CA ASP A 36 -10.79 -6.02 -1.14
C ASP A 36 -10.71 -4.50 -1.21
N CYS A 37 -9.56 -4.00 -1.67
CA CYS A 37 -9.32 -2.59 -1.88
C CYS A 37 -9.74 -2.16 -3.29
N PRO A 38 -10.90 -1.48 -3.45
CA PRO A 38 -11.43 -1.12 -4.77
C PRO A 38 -10.57 -0.10 -5.53
N THR A 39 -9.66 0.59 -4.83
CA THR A 39 -8.70 1.55 -5.39
C THR A 39 -7.31 0.95 -5.65
N GLN A 40 -7.07 -0.33 -5.33
CA GLN A 40 -5.89 -1.03 -5.81
C GLN A 40 -6.15 -1.52 -7.24
N THR A 41 -6.19 -0.59 -8.19
CA THR A 41 -5.88 -0.93 -9.58
C THR A 41 -4.48 -1.58 -9.61
N PRO A 42 -4.25 -2.65 -10.36
CA PRO A 42 -2.89 -3.16 -10.56
C PRO A 42 -2.02 -2.01 -11.07
N GLY A 43 -0.97 -1.63 -10.31
CA GLY A 43 -0.11 -0.47 -10.63
C GLY A 43 -0.38 0.82 -9.86
N THR A 44 -1.42 0.92 -9.02
CA THR A 44 -1.55 2.05 -8.07
C THR A 44 -0.87 1.71 -6.76
N CYS A 45 0.41 2.07 -6.66
CA CYS A 45 1.13 2.11 -5.39
C CYS A 45 0.61 3.26 -4.50
N GLN A 46 0.95 3.26 -3.21
CA GLN A 46 0.62 4.36 -2.30
C GLN A 46 1.08 5.72 -2.87
N ALA A 47 0.48 6.83 -2.44
CA ALA A 47 0.84 8.17 -2.93
C ALA A 47 2.36 8.51 -2.73
N ASP A 48 2.96 7.91 -1.72
CA ASP A 48 4.37 8.03 -1.36
C ASP A 48 5.24 6.85 -1.89
N GLN A 49 4.67 5.99 -2.73
CA GLN A 49 5.35 4.88 -3.39
C GLN A 49 5.37 5.05 -4.91
N PHE A 50 6.42 4.53 -5.53
CA PHE A 50 6.58 4.46 -6.97
C PHE A 50 6.20 3.07 -7.48
N SER A 51 5.46 3.04 -8.58
CA SER A 51 5.11 1.80 -9.27
C SER A 51 6.16 1.44 -10.30
N CYS A 52 6.87 0.35 -10.04
CA CYS A 52 7.80 -0.27 -10.97
C CYS A 52 7.05 -0.84 -12.21
N ALA A 53 7.75 -1.08 -13.31
CA ALA A 53 7.14 -1.63 -14.52
C ALA A 53 6.67 -3.08 -14.34
N ASN A 54 7.30 -3.84 -13.42
CA ASN A 54 6.84 -5.15 -12.97
C ASN A 54 5.66 -5.13 -11.97
N HIS A 55 5.06 -3.95 -11.72
CA HIS A 55 4.01 -3.73 -10.71
C HIS A 55 4.46 -3.91 -9.26
N HIS A 56 5.76 -3.92 -9.00
CA HIS A 56 6.29 -3.81 -7.66
C HIS A 56 6.14 -2.37 -7.16
N CYS A 57 5.91 -2.19 -5.87
CA CYS A 57 5.79 -0.89 -5.24
C CYS A 57 6.98 -0.66 -4.33
N ILE A 58 7.75 0.38 -4.61
CA ILE A 58 8.87 0.80 -3.78
C ILE A 58 8.58 2.19 -3.19
N PRO A 59 9.18 2.59 -2.06
CA PRO A 59 9.14 3.96 -1.59
C PRO A 59 9.62 4.95 -2.66
N ARG A 60 8.98 6.11 -2.81
CA ARG A 60 9.46 7.15 -3.74
C ARG A 60 10.85 7.69 -3.39
N THR A 61 11.30 7.47 -2.16
CA THR A 61 12.67 7.80 -1.71
C THR A 61 13.73 6.88 -2.32
N TRP A 62 13.33 5.71 -2.82
CA TRP A 62 14.18 4.74 -3.51
C TRP A 62 14.11 4.92 -5.03
N LEU A 63 13.39 5.95 -5.51
CA LEU A 63 13.43 6.31 -6.92
C LEU A 63 14.73 7.09 -7.18
N CYS A 64 15.57 6.59 -8.08
CA CYS A 64 16.85 7.19 -8.46
C CYS A 64 17.85 7.29 -7.31
N ASP A 65 17.92 6.25 -6.49
CA ASP A 65 18.83 6.20 -5.35
C ASP A 65 20.11 5.39 -5.63
N THR A 66 20.30 4.96 -6.89
CA THR A 66 21.39 4.13 -7.41
C THR A 66 21.34 2.65 -7.08
N ASP A 67 20.31 2.18 -6.37
CA ASP A 67 20.02 0.75 -6.15
C ASP A 67 18.88 0.27 -7.05
N ASN A 68 18.75 -1.05 -7.24
CA ASN A 68 17.67 -1.62 -8.04
C ASN A 68 16.65 -2.27 -7.10
N ASP A 69 15.82 -1.44 -6.51
CA ASP A 69 14.78 -1.85 -5.58
C ASP A 69 13.57 -2.47 -6.30
N CYS A 70 13.30 -2.03 -7.52
CA CYS A 70 12.25 -2.64 -8.33
C CYS A 70 12.57 -4.09 -8.73
N GLY A 71 13.86 -4.47 -8.80
CA GLY A 71 14.36 -5.74 -9.31
C GLY A 71 14.42 -5.84 -10.84
N ASP A 72 13.72 -4.94 -11.55
CA ASP A 72 13.76 -4.79 -13.01
C ASP A 72 14.45 -3.48 -13.46
N GLY A 73 14.93 -2.66 -12.51
CA GLY A 73 15.61 -1.39 -12.75
C GLY A 73 14.69 -0.27 -13.25
N SER A 74 13.37 -0.42 -13.12
CA SER A 74 12.39 0.59 -13.56
C SER A 74 12.49 1.90 -12.78
N ASP A 75 12.89 1.80 -11.52
CA ASP A 75 13.18 2.89 -10.60
C ASP A 75 14.38 3.74 -11.02
N GLU A 76 15.40 3.12 -11.60
CA GLU A 76 16.63 3.82 -12.00
C GLU A 76 16.66 4.23 -13.48
N ASN A 77 15.74 3.72 -14.31
CA ASN A 77 15.75 3.90 -15.76
C ASN A 77 15.23 5.27 -16.26
N ASN A 78 14.55 6.06 -15.42
CA ASN A 78 13.98 7.36 -15.80
C ASN A 78 14.29 8.47 -14.77
N CYS A 79 15.57 8.53 -14.37
CA CYS A 79 16.22 9.76 -13.96
C CYS A 79 17.04 10.36 -15.12
#